data_AF-A0A9W6IT74-F1
#
_entry.id   AF-A0A9W6IT74-F1
#
_cell.length_a   1.000
_cell.length_b   1.000
_cell.length_c   1.000
_cell.angle_alpha   90.00
_cell.angle_beta   90.00
_cell.angle_gamma   90.00
#
_symmetry.space_group_name_H-M   'P 1'
#
loop_
_entity.id
_entity.type
_entity.pdbx_description
1 polymer ?
#
loop_
_entity_poly.entity_id
_entity_poly.type
_entity_poly.pdbx_seq_one_letter_code
_entity_poly.pdbx_strand_id
1 'polypeptide(L)' 'MTSPLRSAAALALLVAAVALGGCGRKGPLEPPPDAPKTTVTKPDGTTEKKIVKPSRPFVLDGLLN' A
#
# COMPACT_ATOMS: atom_id res chain seq x y z
N MET A 1 -30.47 26.38 3.80
CA MET A 1 -30.72 26.12 2.37
C MET A 1 -29.38 25.86 1.69
N THR A 2 -29.02 24.59 1.49
CA THR A 2 -27.79 24.24 0.75
C THR A 2 -28.05 24.44 -0.74
N SER A 3 -27.23 25.27 -1.38
CA SER A 3 -27.33 25.53 -2.82
C SER A 3 -27.11 24.22 -3.59
N PRO A 4 -27.90 23.93 -4.65
CA PRO A 4 -27.78 22.70 -5.43
C PRO A 4 -26.37 22.52 -6.02
N LEU A 5 -25.69 23.63 -6.31
CA LEU A 5 -24.32 23.64 -6.80
C LEU A 5 -23.31 23.14 -5.76
N ARG A 6 -23.55 23.45 -4.48
CA ARG A 6 -22.70 22.97 -3.36
C ARG A 6 -22.90 21.47 -3.13
N SER A 7 -24.14 20.99 -3.24
CA SER A 7 -24.45 19.57 -3.09
C SER A 7 -23.82 18.73 -4.21
N ALA A 8 -23.87 19.20 -5.46
CA ALA A 8 -23.23 18.54 -6.59
C ALA A 8 -21.70 18.46 -6.45
N ALA A 9 -21.06 19.55 -6.01
CA ALA A 9 -19.62 19.57 -5.77
C ALA A 9 -19.19 18.60 -4.65
N ALA A 10 -19.95 18.53 -3.56
CA ALA A 10 -19.68 17.59 -2.46
C ALA A 10 -19.78 16.13 -2.92
N LEU A 11 -20.78 15.81 -3.75
CA LEU A 11 -20.96 14.46 -4.30
C LEU A 11 -19.80 14.07 -5.22
N ALA A 12 -19.36 14.98 -6.09
CA ALA A 12 -18.24 14.76 -6.99
C ALA A 12 -16.92 14.50 -6.22
N LEU A 13 -16.67 15.26 -5.15
CA LEU A 13 -15.50 15.08 -4.30
C LEU A 13 -15.50 13.71 -3.58
N LEU A 14 -16.67 13.28 -3.08
CA LEU A 14 -16.81 11.97 -2.45
C LEU A 14 -16.51 10.84 -3.43
N VAL A 15 -17.08 10.89 -4.64
CA VAL A 15 -16.84 9.87 -5.67
C VAL A 15 -15.36 9.81 -6.06
N ALA A 16 -14.71 10.98 -6.23
CA ALA A 16 -13.29 11.04 -6.52
C ALA A 16 -12.45 10.41 -5.41
N ALA A 17 -12.72 10.74 -4.15
CA ALA A 17 -11.98 10.18 -3.01
C ALA A 17 -12.05 8.65 -2.95
N VAL A 18 -13.24 8.08 -3.21
CA VAL A 18 -13.44 6.62 -3.20
C VAL A 18 -12.77 5.97 -4.41
N ALA A 19 -12.81 6.59 -5.58
CA ALA A 19 -12.13 6.09 -6.77
C ALA A 19 -10.59 6.08 -6.59
N LEU A 20 -10.00 7.17 -6.07
CA LEU A 20 -8.57 7.25 -5.82
C LEU A 20 -8.12 6.30 -4.71
N GLY A 21 -8.89 6.16 -3.63
CA GLY A 21 -8.60 5.22 -2.54
C GLY A 21 -8.81 3.75 -2.95
N GLY A 22 -9.69 3.49 -3.91
CA GLY A 22 -10.02 2.15 -4.40
C GLY A 22 -8.99 1.56 -5.38
N CYS A 23 -8.10 2.36 -5.97
CA CYS A 23 -7.05 1.88 -6.89
C CYS A 23 -5.86 1.21 -6.18
N GLY A 24 -5.83 1.14 -4.85
CA GLY A 24 -4.78 0.42 -4.11
C GLY A 24 -5.08 -1.08 -3.96
N ARG A 25 -4.07 -1.96 -4.08
CA ARG A 25 -4.22 -3.36 -3.63
C ARG A 25 -4.34 -3.37 -2.10
N LYS A 26 -5.56 -3.61 -1.62
CA LYS A 26 -5.85 -3.84 -0.18
C LYS A 26 -5.30 -5.22 0.23
N GLY A 27 -4.26 -5.24 1.05
CA GLY A 27 -3.60 -6.47 1.51
C GLY A 27 -2.08 -6.33 1.50
N PRO A 28 -1.32 -7.29 2.05
CA PRO A 28 0.12 -7.32 1.86
C PRO A 28 0.38 -7.31 0.35
N LEU A 29 1.16 -6.32 -0.10
CA LEU A 29 1.57 -6.23 -1.49
C LEU A 29 2.18 -7.57 -1.87
N GLU A 30 1.67 -8.19 -2.94
CA GLU A 30 2.30 -9.38 -3.46
C GLU A 30 3.77 -9.03 -3.74
N PRO A 31 4.72 -9.82 -3.21
CA PRO A 31 6.11 -9.55 -3.46
C PRO A 31 6.34 -9.48 -4.97
N PRO A 32 7.15 -8.53 -5.45
CA PRO A 32 7.54 -8.50 -6.84
C PRO A 32 8.13 -9.86 -7.25
N PRO A 33 8.00 -10.27 -8.53
CA PRO A 33 8.49 -11.57 -9.01
C PRO A 33 9.94 -11.84 -8.60
N ASP A 34 10.77 -10.79 -8.63
CA ASP A 34 12.20 -10.82 -8.32
C ASP A 34 12.54 -10.44 -6.87
N ALA A 35 11.55 -10.48 -5.96
CA ALA A 35 11.83 -10.21 -4.55
C ALA A 35 12.85 -11.23 -4.00
N PRO A 36 13.95 -10.77 -3.38
CA PRO A 36 14.89 -11.67 -2.73
C PRO A 36 14.20 -12.42 -1.59
N LYS A 37 14.18 -13.75 -1.67
CA LYS A 37 13.58 -14.65 -0.67
C LYS A 37 14.71 -15.35 0.08
N THR A 38 14.68 -15.33 1.40
CA THR A 38 15.54 -16.20 2.21
C THR A 38 14.69 -17.27 2.87
N THR A 39 15.27 -18.45 2.98
CA THR A 39 14.70 -19.56 3.72
C THR A 39 15.07 -19.37 5.18
N VAL A 40 14.07 -19.22 6.06
CA VAL A 40 14.28 -19.10 7.50
C VAL A 40 13.66 -20.32 8.17
N THR A 41 14.49 -21.08 8.89
CA THR A 41 14.02 -22.17 9.75
C THR A 41 13.61 -21.57 11.09
N LYS A 42 12.34 -21.72 11.43
CA LYS A 42 11.82 -21.33 12.75
C LYS A 42 12.25 -22.36 13.81
N PRO A 43 12.26 -21.98 15.09
CA PRO A 43 12.62 -22.88 16.19
C PRO A 43 11.65 -24.07 16.36
N ASP A 44 10.48 -24.02 15.73
CA ASP A 44 9.50 -25.12 15.65
C ASP A 44 9.82 -26.15 14.54
N GLY A 45 10.96 -26.00 13.85
CA GLY A 45 11.38 -26.87 12.76
C GLY A 45 10.70 -26.59 11.42
N THR A 46 9.76 -25.64 11.36
CA THR A 46 9.11 -25.26 10.11
C THR A 46 9.98 -24.30 9.30
N THR A 47 10.02 -24.52 8.00
CA THR A 47 10.86 -23.75 7.07
C THR A 47 9.96 -22.80 6.27
N GLU A 48 10.14 -21.48 6.41
CA GLU A 48 9.34 -20.47 5.71
C GLU A 48 10.21 -19.60 4.81
N LYS A 49 9.75 -19.33 3.58
CA LYS A 49 10.39 -18.37 2.67
C LYS A 49 9.96 -16.96 3.04
N LYS A 50 10.84 -16.21 3.71
CA LYS A 50 10.59 -14.83 4.09
C LYS A 50 11.16 -13.87 3.04
N ILE A 51 10.43 -12.80 2.73
CA ILE A 51 10.94 -11.70 1.89
C ILE A 51 12.04 -10.98 2.68
N VAL A 52 13.21 -10.83 2.06
CA VAL A 52 14.29 -10.01 2.59
C VAL A 52 13.92 -8.56 2.38
N LYS A 53 13.79 -7.79 3.47
CA LYS A 53 13.55 -6.35 3.38
C LYS A 53 14.82 -5.72 2.78
N PRO A 54 14.72 -4.96 1.67
CA PRO A 54 15.87 -4.24 1.14
C PRO A 54 16.41 -3.29 2.22
N SER A 55 17.72 -3.33 2.50
CA SER A 55 18.34 -2.38 3.45
C SER A 55 18.68 -1.03 2.81
N ARG A 56 18.31 -0.83 1.54
CA ARG A 56 18.52 0.45 0.84
C ARG A 56 17.45 1.45 1.24
N PRO A 57 17.82 2.73 1.44
CA PRO A 57 16.85 3.78 1.76
C PRO A 57 15.81 3.91 0.64
N PHE A 58 14.58 4.17 1.03
CA PHE A 58 13.50 4.46 0.09
C PHE A 58 13.70 5.88 -0.44
N VAL A 59 13.45 6.10 -1.74
CA VAL A 59 13.71 7.40 -2.39
C VAL A 59 12.91 8.54 -1.74
N LEU A 60 11.74 8.24 -1.16
CA LEU A 60 10.95 9.23 -0.46
C LEU A 60 11.37 9.44 1.01
N ASP A 61 12.32 8.67 1.56
CA ASP A 61 12.82 8.87 2.93
C ASP A 61 13.43 10.28 3.10
N GLY A 62 14.00 10.85 2.02
CA GLY A 62 14.48 12.24 2.02
C GLY A 62 13.39 13.32 2.00
N LEU A 63 12.14 12.96 1.69
CA LEU A 63 10.98 13.86 1.70
C LEU A 63 10.11 13.72 2.95
N LEU A 64 10.33 12.66 3.74
CA LEU A 64 9.62 12.34 4.97
C LEU A 64 10.35 12.83 6.23
N ASN A 65 11.41 13.62 6.04
CA ASN A 65 12.31 14.10 7.09
C ASN A 65 11.92 15.50 7.57
#